data_AF-A0A2E0J8W0-F1
#
_entry.id   AF-A0A2E0J8W0-F1
#
_cell.length_a   1.000
_cell.length_b   1.000
_cell.length_c   1.000
_cell.angle_alpha   90.00
_cell.angle_beta   90.00
_cell.angle_gamma   90.00
#
_symmetry.space_group_name_H-M   'P 1'
#
loop_
_entity.id
_entity.type
_entity.pdbx_description
1 polymer ?
#
loop_
_entity_poly.entity_id
_entity_poly.type
_entity_poly.pdbx_seq_one_letter_code
_entity_poly.pdbx_strand_id
1 'polypeptide(L)'
;MRVQFIDPGAFRAELSLQKATLVSDDAGGHTEAWSETATIFGFIEPVRAAAPFGAGQRHERVTHRITLRFRTGVTGGMRIVRGTRRFSILTAHDPDETGRYLVCLCEEEQT
;
A
#
# COMPACT_ATOMS: atom_id res chain seq x y z
N MET A 1 20.41 -9.86 -11.35
CA MET A 1 19.15 -9.57 -10.63
C MET A 1 19.50 -9.43 -9.16
N ARG A 2 19.33 -8.26 -8.53
CA ARG A 2 19.61 -8.10 -7.09
C ARG A 2 18.44 -8.67 -6.31
N VAL A 3 18.65 -9.77 -5.62
CA VAL A 3 17.71 -10.26 -4.60
C VAL A 3 17.65 -9.18 -3.53
N GLN A 4 16.49 -8.54 -3.35
CA GLN A 4 16.28 -7.70 -2.18
C GLN A 4 16.25 -8.62 -0.96
N PHE A 5 17.17 -8.41 -0.02
CA PHE A 5 17.14 -9.12 1.25
C PHE A 5 15.95 -8.58 2.06
N ILE A 6 14.88 -9.38 2.17
CA ILE A 6 13.71 -9.10 2.98
C ILE A 6 13.81 -9.96 4.24
N ASP A 7 13.90 -9.31 5.40
CA ASP A 7 13.84 -9.99 6.69
C ASP A 7 12.39 -10.32 7.05
N PRO A 8 11.97 -11.60 7.04
CA PRO A 8 10.61 -11.99 7.37
C PRO A 8 10.26 -11.72 8.84
N GLY A 9 11.26 -11.65 9.73
CA GLY A 9 11.09 -11.34 11.15
C GLY A 9 10.69 -9.89 11.41
N ALA A 10 10.88 -9.00 10.44
CA ALA A 10 10.51 -7.59 10.55
C ALA A 10 9.00 -7.33 10.42
N PHE A 11 8.19 -8.33 10.03
CA PHE A 11 6.75 -8.21 9.79
C PHE A 11 5.94 -8.23 11.09
N ARG A 12 6.16 -7.21 11.93
CA ARG A 12 5.57 -7.10 13.27
C ARG A 12 4.41 -6.12 13.36
N ALA A 13 4.15 -5.35 12.32
CA ALA A 13 3.04 -4.41 12.32
C ALA A 13 1.77 -5.11 11.85
N GLU A 14 0.74 -5.13 12.69
CA GLU A 14 -0.61 -5.49 12.30
C GLU A 14 -1.23 -4.34 11.49
N LEU A 15 -1.79 -4.66 10.33
CA LEU A 15 -2.33 -3.72 9.35
C LEU A 15 -3.68 -4.22 8.85
N SER A 16 -4.62 -3.29 8.68
CA SER A 16 -5.92 -3.56 8.05
C SER A 16 -5.85 -3.22 6.57
N LEU A 17 -6.08 -4.20 5.70
CA LEU A 17 -6.22 -4.00 4.26
C LEU A 17 -7.67 -3.66 3.95
N GLN A 18 -7.90 -2.50 3.34
CA GLN A 18 -9.24 -2.02 3.03
C GLN A 18 -9.39 -1.78 1.53
N LYS A 19 -10.59 -2.09 1.03
CA LYS A 19 -10.98 -1.89 -0.36
C LYS A 19 -12.12 -0.87 -0.42
N ALA A 20 -12.03 0.07 -1.35
CA ALA A 20 -13.11 0.98 -1.67
C ALA A 20 -14.19 0.28 -2.49
N THR A 21 -15.45 0.53 -2.14
CA THR A 21 -16.63 0.18 -2.92
C THR A 21 -17.38 1.47 -3.20
N LEU A 22 -17.78 1.69 -4.45
CA LEU A 22 -18.59 2.83 -4.83
C LEU A 22 -20.05 2.55 -4.44
N VAL A 23 -20.60 3.40 -3.60
CA VAL A 23 -22.00 3.37 -3.17
C VAL A 23 -22.70 4.56 -3.81
N SER A 24 -23.82 4.32 -4.50
CA SER A 24 -24.62 5.42 -5.07
C SER A 24 -25.24 6.24 -3.95
N ASP A 25 -25.26 7.56 -4.11
CA ASP A 25 -25.83 8.50 -3.14
C ASP A 25 -27.31 8.83 -3.40
N ASP A 26 -27.99 8.07 -4.28
CA ASP A 26 -29.37 8.27 -4.74
C ASP A 26 -29.68 9.66 -5.35
N ALA A 27 -28.65 10.52 -5.50
CA ALA A 27 -28.74 11.86 -6.08
C ALA A 27 -27.94 11.99 -7.39
N GLY A 28 -27.44 10.87 -7.92
CA GLY A 28 -26.68 10.78 -9.17
C GLY A 28 -25.15 10.84 -8.98
N GLY A 29 -24.67 10.94 -7.74
CA GLY A 29 -23.26 10.80 -7.37
C GLY A 29 -22.94 9.45 -6.74
N HIS A 30 -21.66 9.28 -6.39
CA HIS A 30 -21.13 8.08 -5.76
C HIS A 30 -20.22 8.47 -4.60
N THR A 31 -20.34 7.78 -3.48
CA THR A 31 -19.45 7.91 -2.33
C THR A 31 -18.61 6.64 -2.17
N GLU A 32 -17.36 6.79 -1.78
CA GLU A 32 -16.50 5.65 -1.48
C GLU A 32 -16.75 5.13 -0.06
N ALA A 33 -17.25 3.90 0.03
CA ALA A 33 -17.30 3.15 1.27
C ALA A 33 -16.09 2.22 1.36
N TRP A 34 -15.32 2.36 2.44
CA TRP A 34 -14.12 1.55 2.67
C TRP A 34 -14.41 0.42 3.65
N SER A 35 -14.21 -0.83 3.21
CA SER A 35 -14.42 -2.02 4.04
C SER A 35 -13.12 -2.79 4.24
N GLU A 36 -12.87 -3.27 5.45
CA GLU A 36 -11.76 -4.18 5.74
C GLU A 36 -11.98 -5.51 5.02
N THR A 37 -11.00 -5.86 4.18
CA THR A 37 -10.98 -7.12 3.44
C THR A 37 -10.14 -8.16 4.17
N ALA A 38 -9.11 -7.75 4.91
CA ALA A 38 -8.30 -8.64 5.72
C ALA A 38 -7.37 -7.87 6.68
N THR A 39 -7.05 -8.51 7.79
CA THR A 39 -5.93 -8.14 8.67
C THR A 39 -4.65 -8.85 8.20
N ILE A 40 -3.54 -8.12 8.09
CA ILE A 40 -2.24 -8.63 7.63
C ILE A 40 -1.10 -8.16 8.54
N PHE A 41 0.02 -8.86 8.49
CA PHE A 41 1.27 -8.42 9.11
C PHE A 41 2.27 -7.97 8.04
N GLY A 42 2.95 -6.86 8.31
CA GLY A 42 3.94 -6.29 7.40
C GLY A 42 4.98 -5.43 8.08
N PHE A 43 5.91 -4.94 7.28
CA PHE A 43 6.94 -3.98 7.65
C PHE A 43 6.68 -2.67 6.92
N ILE A 44 6.62 -1.57 7.68
CA ILE A 44 6.44 -0.23 7.14
C ILE A 44 7.78 0.50 7.19
N GLU A 45 8.26 0.91 6.03
CA GLU A 45 9.49 1.69 5.84
C GLU A 45 9.11 3.07 5.28
N PRO A 46 9.33 4.18 6.02
CA PRO A 46 9.25 5.51 5.45
C PRO A 46 10.31 5.66 4.37
N VAL A 47 9.92 6.10 3.17
CA VAL A 47 10.85 6.39 2.08
C VAL A 47 11.02 7.91 2.02
N ARG A 48 12.27 8.39 2.12
CA ARG A 48 12.53 9.81 1.85
C ARG A 48 12.20 10.07 0.38
N ALA A 49 11.24 10.95 0.11
CA ALA A 49 11.02 11.49 -1.22
C ALA A 49 12.32 12.18 -1.67
N ALA A 50 13.02 11.60 -2.65
CA ALA A 50 14.14 12.29 -3.28
C ALA A 50 13.54 13.48 -4.06
N ALA A 51 14.04 14.69 -3.80
CA ALA A 51 13.60 15.92 -4.46
C ALA A 51 13.74 15.82 -6.00
N PRO A 52 12.87 16.50 -6.78
CA PRO A 52 12.67 16.21 -8.19
C PRO A 52 13.75 16.83 -9.07
N PHE A 53 14.30 16.03 -9.99
CA PHE A 53 14.76 16.52 -11.29
C PHE A 53 14.30 15.52 -12.36
N GLY A 54 13.13 15.77 -12.94
CA GLY A 54 12.71 15.12 -14.19
C GLY A 54 11.30 14.52 -14.18
N ALA A 55 10.65 14.56 -15.34
CA ALA A 55 9.27 14.18 -15.66
C ALA A 55 8.86 12.76 -15.18
N GLY A 56 8.50 12.61 -13.90
CA GLY A 56 8.19 11.33 -13.27
C GLY A 56 7.17 11.44 -12.13
N GLN A 57 6.03 12.08 -12.38
CA GLN A 57 4.98 12.45 -11.40
C GLN A 57 4.49 11.32 -10.47
N ARG A 58 4.65 10.04 -10.84
CA ARG A 58 4.16 8.89 -10.03
C ARG A 58 5.06 8.54 -8.84
N HIS A 59 6.36 8.81 -8.93
CA HIS A 59 7.28 8.61 -7.81
C HIS A 59 7.16 9.71 -6.74
N GLU A 60 6.59 10.86 -7.10
CA GLU A 60 6.52 12.07 -6.30
C GLU A 60 5.61 11.94 -5.06
N ARG A 61 4.67 10.98 -5.07
CA ARG A 61 3.70 10.73 -3.99
C ARG A 61 4.05 9.57 -3.05
N VAL A 62 5.10 8.81 -3.34
CA VAL A 62 5.45 7.63 -2.51
C VAL A 62 6.12 8.12 -1.23
N THR A 63 5.43 7.98 -0.11
CA THR A 63 5.96 8.32 1.22
C THR A 63 6.40 7.09 2.00
N HIS A 64 5.78 5.94 1.73
CA HIS A 64 6.03 4.69 2.46
C HIS A 64 6.16 3.51 1.52
N ARG A 65 7.07 2.60 1.87
CA ARG A 65 7.15 1.25 1.33
C ARG A 65 6.64 0.29 2.39
N ILE A 66 5.63 -0.50 2.05
CA ILE A 66 5.06 -1.50 2.95
C ILE A 66 5.30 -2.88 2.35
N THR A 67 6.06 -3.71 3.05
CA THR A 67 6.37 -5.08 2.63
C THR A 67 5.55 -6.06 3.45
N LEU A 68 4.90 -7.01 2.80
CA LEU A 68 4.12 -8.08 3.43
C LEU A 68 4.39 -9.42 2.73
N ARG A 69 3.88 -10.51 3.32
CA ARG A 69 3.85 -11.82 2.65
C ARG A 69 2.99 -11.75 1.40
N PHE A 70 3.36 -12.52 0.37
CA PHE A 70 2.59 -12.55 -0.86
C PHE A 70 1.15 -13.01 -0.60
N ARG A 71 0.21 -12.33 -1.26
CA ARG A 71 -1.21 -12.71 -1.30
C ARG A 71 -1.85 -12.13 -2.55
N THR A 72 -2.82 -12.85 -3.09
CA THR A 72 -3.61 -12.33 -4.22
C THR A 72 -4.58 -11.26 -3.75
N GLY A 73 -4.96 -10.37 -4.66
CA GLY A 73 -6.00 -9.36 -4.41
C GLY A 73 -5.52 -8.11 -3.66
N VAL A 74 -4.22 -7.88 -3.51
CA VAL A 74 -3.66 -6.59 -3.09
C VAL A 74 -3.29 -5.81 -4.35
N THR A 75 -4.01 -4.73 -4.64
CA THR A 75 -3.83 -3.93 -5.86
C THR A 75 -3.76 -2.44 -5.54
N GLY A 76 -3.35 -1.64 -6.54
CA GLY A 76 -3.50 -0.19 -6.46
C GLY A 76 -4.96 0.23 -6.27
N GLY A 77 -5.18 1.37 -5.60
CA GLY A 77 -6.51 1.88 -5.25
C GLY A 77 -7.12 1.27 -3.98
N MET A 78 -6.45 0.29 -3.37
CA MET A 78 -6.73 -0.14 -2.00
C MET A 78 -5.96 0.73 -1.01
N ARG A 79 -6.25 0.58 0.29
CA ARG A 79 -5.47 1.24 1.34
C ARG A 79 -5.11 0.28 2.46
N ILE A 80 -3.99 0.57 3.11
CA ILE A 80 -3.51 -0.12 4.29
C ILE A 80 -3.67 0.83 5.48
N VAL A 81 -4.22 0.35 6.58
CA VAL A 81 -4.48 1.14 7.78
C VAL A 81 -3.70 0.57 8.97
N ARG A 82 -3.05 1.45 9.72
CA ARG A 82 -2.38 1.10 10.98
C ARG A 82 -2.80 2.09 12.07
N GLY A 83 -3.72 1.67 12.94
CA GLY A 83 -4.32 2.57 13.93
C GLY A 83 -5.00 3.75 13.24
N THR A 84 -4.51 4.97 13.49
CA THR A 84 -5.03 6.20 12.87
C THR A 84 -4.39 6.54 11.53
N ARG A 85 -3.29 5.88 11.15
CA ARG A 85 -2.54 6.17 9.92
C ARG A 85 -3.13 5.41 8.74
N ARG A 86 -3.31 6.09 7.60
CA ARG A 86 -3.87 5.53 6.37
C ARG A 86 -2.86 5.66 5.24
N PHE A 87 -2.63 4.56 4.54
CA PHE A 87 -1.67 4.46 3.45
C PHE A 87 -2.38 4.01 2.18
N SER A 88 -2.56 4.92 1.23
CA SER A 88 -3.12 4.61 -0.09
C SER A 88 -2.12 3.84 -0.93
N ILE A 89 -2.50 2.67 -1.44
CA ILE A 89 -1.63 1.81 -2.25
C ILE A 89 -1.60 2.36 -3.68
N LEU A 90 -0.43 2.86 -4.10
CA LEU A 90 -0.21 3.34 -5.45
C LEU A 90 0.16 2.20 -6.41
N THR A 91 0.98 1.27 -5.92
CA THR A 91 1.39 0.05 -6.63
C THR A 91 1.66 -1.07 -5.64
N ALA A 92 1.45 -2.31 -6.07
CA ALA A 92 1.89 -3.52 -5.38
C ALA A 92 2.58 -4.42 -6.41
N HIS A 93 3.74 -4.97 -6.07
CA HIS A 93 4.47 -5.88 -6.95
C HIS A 93 5.26 -6.92 -6.14
N ASP A 94 5.55 -8.04 -6.79
CA ASP A 94 6.50 -9.03 -6.29
C ASP A 94 7.92 -8.58 -6.71
N PRO A 95 8.84 -8.30 -5.77
CA PRO A 95 10.15 -7.74 -6.08
C PRO A 95 11.12 -8.76 -6.73
N ASP A 96 10.89 -10.06 -6.54
CA ASP A 96 11.76 -11.12 -7.05
C ASP A 96 11.04 -12.19 -7.87
N GLU A 97 9.73 -12.01 -8.13
CA GLU A 97 8.85 -12.93 -8.87
C GLU A 97 8.76 -14.33 -8.27
N THR A 98 9.17 -14.51 -7.01
CA THR A 98 9.15 -15.82 -6.33
C THR A 98 7.82 -16.15 -5.67
N GLY A 99 6.88 -15.20 -5.62
CA GLY A 99 5.60 -15.33 -4.93
C GLY A 99 5.73 -15.38 -3.41
N ARG A 100 6.84 -14.87 -2.83
CA ARG A 100 7.07 -14.90 -1.38
C ARG A 100 6.61 -13.62 -0.68
N TYR A 101 6.82 -12.47 -1.32
CA TYR A 101 6.54 -11.17 -0.74
C TYR A 101 5.82 -10.26 -1.73
N LEU A 102 5.13 -9.26 -1.18
CA LEU A 102 4.64 -8.12 -1.93
C LEU A 102 5.22 -6.84 -1.34
N VAL A 103 5.71 -5.98 -2.23
CA VAL A 103 6.15 -4.64 -1.91
C VAL A 103 5.09 -3.66 -2.43
N CYS A 104 4.45 -2.97 -1.50
CA CYS A 104 3.50 -1.90 -1.79
C CYS A 104 4.20 -0.56 -1.69
N LEU A 105 4.10 0.26 -2.73
CA LEU A 105 4.44 1.67 -2.64
C LEU A 105 3.19 2.45 -2.30
N CYS A 106 3.25 3.22 -1.22
CA CYS A 106 2.11 3.89 -0.66
C CYS A 106 2.36 5.38 -0.45
N GLU A 107 1.28 6.13 -0.54
CA GLU A 107 1.17 7.51 -0.07
C GLU A 107 0.48 7.51 1.29
N GLU A 108 0.93 8.35 2.22
CA GLU A 108 0.27 8.48 3.51
C GLU A 108 -0.72 9.63 3.41
N GLU A 109 -1.99 9.33 3.69
CA GLU A 109 -3.04 10.34 3.72
C GLU A 109 -2.92 11.12 5.04
N GLN A 110 -2.47 12.37 4.96
CA GLN A 110 -2.57 13.28 6.09
C GLN A 110 -4.05 13.56 6.36
N THR A 111 -4.51 13.18 7.55
CA THR A 111 -5.85 13.52 8.05
C THR A 111 -5.90 15.00 8.41
#